data_AF-A0A7C8YCT9-F1
#
_entry.id   AF-A0A7C8YCT9-F1
#
_cell.length_a   1.000
_cell.length_b   1.000
_cell.length_c   1.000
_cell.angle_alpha   90.00
_cell.angle_beta   90.00
_cell.angle_gamma   90.00
#
_symmetry.space_group_name_H-M   'P 1'
#
loop_
_entity.id
_entity.type
_entity.pdbx_description
1 polymer ?
#
loop_
_entity_poly.entity_id
_entity_poly.type
_entity_poly.pdbx_seq_one_letter_code
_entity_poly.pdbx_strand_id
1 'polypeptide(L)'
;MAQPHNPSSVTNGNLKDDRSLVVCFGEMLIDFVPTVSGVSLAEAPAFAKAPGGAPANVAVGIARLGGSSAFIGKVGKDEFGFMLADILKQNKVDNSGMRFDTGARTAL
;
A
#
# COMPACT_ATOMS: atom_id res chain seq x y z
N MET A 1 34.21 -21.80 -48.36
CA MET A 1 33.19 -22.13 -47.36
C MET A 1 33.49 -21.31 -46.10
N ALA A 2 32.78 -20.20 -45.92
CA ALA A 2 32.92 -19.34 -44.73
C ALA A 2 31.98 -19.88 -43.64
N GLN A 3 32.48 -20.02 -42.41
CA GLN A 3 31.71 -20.42 -41.25
C GLN A 3 30.70 -19.32 -40.88
N PRO A 4 29.46 -19.65 -40.48
CA PRO A 4 28.45 -18.64 -40.14
C PRO A 4 28.76 -17.98 -38.79
N HIS A 5 28.60 -16.66 -38.75
CA HIS A 5 28.63 -15.84 -37.53
C HIS A 5 27.64 -16.38 -36.49
N ASN A 6 28.12 -16.72 -35.31
CA ASN A 6 27.29 -16.96 -34.12
C ASN A 6 27.18 -15.64 -33.34
N PRO A 7 26.04 -14.92 -33.37
CA PRO A 7 25.82 -13.86 -32.41
C PRO A 7 25.57 -14.52 -31.07
N SER A 8 26.62 -14.55 -30.25
CA SER A 8 26.53 -14.78 -28.81
C SER A 8 25.31 -14.08 -28.25
N SER A 9 24.40 -14.87 -27.67
CA SER A 9 23.23 -14.44 -26.92
C SER A 9 23.64 -13.37 -25.91
N VAL A 10 23.38 -12.11 -26.26
CA VAL A 10 23.35 -11.03 -25.29
C VAL A 10 22.16 -11.33 -24.39
N THR A 11 22.43 -11.89 -23.22
CA THR A 11 21.47 -11.98 -22.14
C THR A 11 21.00 -10.56 -21.85
N ASN A 12 19.72 -10.29 -22.13
CA ASN A 12 19.06 -9.03 -21.82
C ASN A 12 19.31 -8.70 -20.35
N GLY A 13 20.27 -7.80 -20.12
CA GLY A 13 20.54 -7.23 -18.81
C GLY A 13 19.26 -6.62 -18.27
N ASN A 14 19.00 -6.88 -16.98
CA ASN A 14 18.08 -6.17 -16.10
C ASN A 14 17.32 -5.03 -16.80
N LEU A 15 16.07 -5.30 -17.18
CA LEU A 15 15.08 -4.25 -17.36
C LEU A 15 14.97 -3.55 -16.01
N LYS A 16 15.74 -2.48 -15.81
CA LYS A 16 15.45 -1.50 -14.76
C LYS A 16 14.04 -1.03 -15.08
N ASP A 17 13.11 -1.33 -14.18
CA ASP A 17 11.77 -0.79 -14.24
C ASP A 17 11.90 0.73 -14.19
N ASP A 18 11.85 1.38 -15.35
CA ASP A 18 12.09 2.82 -15.54
C ASP A 18 10.90 3.67 -15.02
N ARG A 19 10.05 3.06 -14.19
CA ARG A 19 8.92 3.71 -13.53
C ARG A 19 9.43 4.44 -12.30
N SER A 20 9.33 5.76 -12.33
CA SER A 20 9.55 6.61 -11.15
C SER A 20 8.73 6.10 -9.95
N LEU A 21 9.42 5.85 -8.83
CA LEU A 21 8.80 5.41 -7.59
C LEU A 21 8.32 6.62 -6.78
N VAL A 22 7.03 6.64 -6.44
CA VAL A 22 6.49 7.62 -5.48
C VAL A 22 6.42 7.00 -4.09
N VAL A 23 7.13 7.59 -3.14
CA VAL A 23 7.13 7.14 -1.75
C VAL A 23 6.21 8.05 -0.94
N CYS A 24 5.18 7.47 -0.33
CA CYS A 24 4.26 8.16 0.57
C CYS A 24 4.61 7.82 2.02
N PHE A 25 4.90 8.83 2.84
CA PHE A 25 5.20 8.65 4.25
C PHE A 25 4.07 9.23 5.11
N GLY A 26 3.60 8.46 6.10
CA GLY A 26 2.68 8.99 7.09
C GLY A 26 1.95 7.90 7.87
N GLU A 27 0.75 8.24 8.33
CA GLU A 27 -0.09 7.37 9.14
C GLU A 27 -1.09 6.57 8.32
N MET A 28 -1.50 5.45 8.90
CA MET A 28 -2.56 4.59 8.41
C MET A 28 -3.39 4.13 9.59
N LEU A 29 -4.72 4.20 9.45
CA LEU A 29 -5.67 4.04 10.54
C LEU A 29 -6.95 3.37 10.05
N ILE A 30 -7.86 3.06 10.98
CA ILE A 30 -9.19 2.52 10.67
C ILE A 30 -10.22 3.63 10.74
N ASP A 31 -10.82 3.99 9.62
CA ASP A 31 -11.99 4.86 9.63
C ASP A 31 -13.24 4.02 9.97
N PHE A 32 -13.98 4.42 11.00
CA PHE A 32 -15.31 3.88 11.28
C PHE A 32 -16.38 4.72 10.59
N VAL A 33 -16.91 4.20 9.48
CA VAL A 33 -17.94 4.87 8.68
C VAL A 33 -19.32 4.39 9.12
N PRO A 34 -20.25 5.28 9.50
CA PRO A 34 -21.62 4.89 9.84
C PRO A 34 -22.28 4.10 8.71
N THR A 35 -22.97 3.00 9.04
CA THR A 35 -23.70 2.21 8.03
C THR A 35 -25.00 2.87 7.58
N VAL A 36 -25.44 3.91 8.28
CA VAL A 36 -26.65 4.70 7.98
C VAL A 36 -26.24 6.16 7.83
N SER A 37 -26.65 6.78 6.73
CA SER A 37 -26.37 8.20 6.45
C SER A 37 -27.36 9.12 7.15
N GLY A 38 -26.95 10.37 7.40
CA GLY A 38 -27.83 11.42 7.92
C GLY A 38 -28.08 11.37 9.43
N VAL A 39 -27.38 10.49 10.15
CA VAL A 39 -27.40 10.40 11.62
C VAL A 39 -26.09 10.89 12.20
N SER A 40 -26.10 11.31 13.47
CA SER A 40 -24.87 11.61 14.19
C SER A 40 -24.07 10.33 14.49
N LEU A 41 -22.77 10.46 14.80
CA LEU A 41 -21.95 9.32 15.23
C LEU A 41 -22.50 8.65 16.50
N ALA A 42 -23.12 9.42 17.40
CA ALA A 42 -23.68 8.87 18.65
C ALA A 42 -24.95 8.04 18.42
N GLU A 43 -25.68 8.30 17.33
CA GLU A 43 -26.93 7.62 16.99
C GLU A 43 -26.74 6.50 15.95
N ALA A 44 -25.55 6.40 15.36
CA ALA A 44 -25.26 5.39 14.35
C ALA A 44 -25.38 3.97 14.96
N PRO A 45 -26.25 3.09 14.42
CA PRO A 45 -26.48 1.77 15.00
C PRO A 45 -25.33 0.79 14.75
N ALA A 46 -24.52 1.04 13.72
CA ALA A 46 -23.36 0.24 13.36
C ALA A 46 -22.37 1.05 12.52
N PHE A 47 -21.13 0.56 12.48
CA PHE A 47 -20.05 1.13 11.69
C PHE A 47 -19.41 0.05 10.81
N ALA A 48 -19.07 0.44 9.59
CA ALA A 48 -18.18 -0.32 8.73
C ALA A 48 -16.74 0.17 8.95
N LYS A 49 -15.81 -0.76 9.14
CA LYS A 49 -14.37 -0.46 9.15
C LYS A 49 -13.88 -0.20 7.73
N ALA A 50 -13.15 0.87 7.52
CA ALA A 50 -12.49 1.20 6.26
C ALA A 50 -11.00 1.56 6.50
N PRO A 51 -10.10 1.25 5.57
CA PRO A 51 -8.73 1.75 5.64
C PRO A 51 -8.71 3.28 5.45
N GLY A 52 -8.11 3.99 6.39
CA GLY A 52 -7.90 5.43 6.35
C GLY A 52 -6.42 5.82 6.19
N GLY A 53 -6.16 7.12 6.12
CA GLY A 53 -4.81 7.70 6.01
C GLY A 53 -4.54 8.30 4.63
N ALA A 54 -4.40 9.63 4.58
CA ALA A 54 -4.23 10.35 3.31
C ALA A 54 -3.00 9.89 2.49
N PRO A 55 -1.81 9.68 3.09
CA PRO A 55 -0.64 9.23 2.33
C PRO A 55 -0.79 7.79 1.79
N ALA A 56 -1.46 6.90 2.54
CA ALA A 56 -1.77 5.55 2.09
C ALA A 56 -2.74 5.55 0.90
N ASN A 57 -3.77 6.39 0.96
CA ASN A 57 -4.73 6.58 -0.14
C ASN A 57 -4.05 7.10 -1.42
N VAL A 58 -3.08 8.01 -1.29
CA VAL A 58 -2.28 8.49 -2.44
C VAL A 58 -1.45 7.35 -3.04
N ALA A 59 -0.74 6.57 -2.21
CA ALA A 59 0.05 5.43 -2.69
C ALA A 59 -0.82 4.41 -3.44
N VAL A 60 -1.98 4.06 -2.90
CA VAL A 60 -2.95 3.16 -3.53
C VAL A 60 -3.49 3.75 -4.84
N GLY A 61 -3.80 5.05 -4.86
CA GLY A 61 -4.26 5.75 -6.08
C GLY A 61 -3.23 5.68 -7.20
N ILE A 62 -1.96 5.92 -6.90
CA ILE A 62 -0.85 5.82 -7.87
C ILE A 62 -0.72 4.41 -8.41
N ALA A 63 -0.74 3.40 -7.54
CA ALA A 63 -0.63 2.00 -7.96
C ALA A 63 -1.82 1.57 -8.86
N ARG A 64 -3.04 2.01 -8.53
CA ARG A 64 -4.25 1.75 -9.33
C ARG A 64 -4.22 2.41 -10.70
N LEU A 65 -3.56 3.56 -10.83
CA LEU A 65 -3.37 4.27 -12.10
C LEU A 65 -2.19 3.73 -12.94
N GLY A 66 -1.52 2.66 -12.48
CA GLY A 66 -0.42 2.01 -13.20
C GLY A 66 0.98 2.51 -12.83
N GLY A 67 1.09 3.45 -11.88
CA GLY A 67 2.36 3.94 -11.36
C GLY A 67 3.01 2.96 -10.37
N SER A 68 4.25 3.25 -9.99
CA SER A 68 4.98 2.57 -8.93
C SER A 68 4.91 3.40 -7.64
N SER A 69 4.44 2.82 -6.55
CA SER A 69 4.35 3.50 -5.26
C SER A 69 4.80 2.62 -4.08
N ALA A 70 5.29 3.28 -3.04
CA ALA A 70 5.64 2.67 -1.76
C ALA A 70 5.00 3.46 -0.61
N PHE A 71 4.76 2.78 0.51
CA PHE A 71 4.28 3.40 1.74
C PHE A 71 5.26 3.13 2.89
N ILE A 72 5.60 4.19 3.62
CA ILE A 72 6.38 4.13 4.85
C ILE A 72 5.49 4.63 5.98
N GLY A 73 5.39 3.84 7.04
CA GLY A 73 4.55 4.17 8.20
C GLY A 73 4.70 3.13 9.30
N LYS A 74 3.94 3.33 10.39
CA LYS A 74 3.94 2.41 11.53
C LYS A 74 2.51 2.18 12.01
N VAL A 75 2.18 0.93 12.29
CA VAL A 75 0.90 0.49 12.87
C VAL A 75 1.18 -0.36 14.12
N GLY A 76 0.15 -0.64 14.92
CA GLY A 76 0.27 -1.58 16.01
C GLY A 76 0.48 -3.01 15.49
N LYS A 77 1.15 -3.85 16.29
CA LYS A 77 1.24 -5.29 16.02
C LYS A 77 -0.06 -5.98 16.47
N ASP A 78 -1.15 -5.63 15.79
CA ASP A 78 -2.51 -6.07 16.07
C ASP A 78 -3.28 -6.39 14.77
N GLU A 79 -4.47 -6.97 14.90
CA GLU A 79 -5.30 -7.41 13.77
C GLU A 79 -5.61 -6.27 12.78
N PHE A 80 -5.80 -5.05 13.27
CA PHE A 80 -6.00 -3.90 12.40
C PHE A 80 -4.73 -3.53 11.65
N GLY A 81 -3.57 -3.54 12.31
CA GLY A 81 -2.28 -3.30 11.66
C GLY A 81 -1.98 -4.31 10.57
N PHE A 82 -2.24 -5.60 10.81
CA PHE A 82 -2.07 -6.65 9.80
C PHE A 82 -3.03 -6.47 8.61
N MET A 83 -4.29 -6.13 8.89
CA MET A 83 -5.29 -5.86 7.86
C MET A 83 -4.88 -4.66 6.99
N LEU A 84 -4.43 -3.58 7.60
CA LEU A 84 -3.92 -2.39 6.92
C LEU A 84 -2.72 -2.76 6.01
N ALA A 85 -1.72 -3.47 6.52
CA ALA A 85 -0.58 -3.90 5.72
C ALA A 85 -0.97 -4.78 4.51
N ASP A 86 -1.95 -5.66 4.67
CA ASP A 86 -2.45 -6.50 3.59
C ASP A 86 -3.20 -5.70 2.52
N ILE A 87 -3.95 -4.65 2.90
CA ILE A 87 -4.59 -3.75 1.95
C ILE A 87 -3.58 -3.07 1.02
N LEU A 88 -2.43 -2.61 1.55
CA LEU A 88 -1.35 -2.06 0.70
C LEU A 88 -0.84 -3.10 -0.30
N LYS A 89 -0.60 -4.33 0.16
CA LYS A 89 -0.13 -5.44 -0.68
C LYS A 89 -1.13 -5.80 -1.77
N GLN A 90 -2.42 -5.92 -1.43
CA GLN A 90 -3.50 -6.20 -2.38
C GLN A 90 -3.61 -5.12 -3.47
N ASN A 91 -3.31 -3.87 -3.13
CA ASN A 91 -3.30 -2.74 -4.07
C ASN A 91 -1.96 -2.52 -4.77
N LYS A 92 -1.01 -3.47 -4.66
CA LYS A 92 0.32 -3.41 -5.31
C LYS A 92 1.18 -2.22 -4.88
N VAL A 93 1.00 -1.74 -3.66
CA VAL A 93 1.89 -0.74 -3.02
C VAL A 93 3.02 -1.49 -2.32
N ASP A 94 4.27 -1.07 -2.54
CA ASP A 94 5.41 -1.58 -1.78
C ASP A 94 5.27 -1.15 -0.30
N ASN A 95 5.07 -2.13 0.58
CA ASN A 95 4.88 -1.92 2.00
C ASN A 95 6.12 -2.32 2.84
N SER A 96 7.29 -2.51 2.22
CA SER A 96 8.54 -2.85 2.91
C SER A 96 8.97 -1.80 3.95
N GLY A 97 8.48 -0.56 3.79
CA GLY A 97 8.64 0.54 4.74
C GLY A 97 7.71 0.53 5.95
N MET A 98 6.74 -0.40 6.01
CA MET A 98 5.84 -0.54 7.16
C MET A 98 6.55 -1.17 8.35
N ARG A 99 6.32 -0.60 9.54
CA ARG A 99 6.75 -1.16 10.82
C ARG A 99 5.56 -1.50 11.70
N PHE A 100 5.72 -2.55 12.49
CA PHE A 100 4.75 -2.99 13.49
C PHE A 100 5.29 -2.71 14.89
N ASP A 101 4.51 -2.03 15.71
CA ASP A 101 4.87 -1.65 17.08
C ASP A 101 4.18 -2.56 18.10
N THR A 102 4.93 -3.16 19.02
CA THR A 102 4.36 -3.97 20.11
C THR A 102 3.92 -3.13 21.32
N GLY A 103 4.36 -1.88 21.41
CA GLY A 103 4.04 -0.96 22.52
C GLY A 103 2.94 0.06 22.20
N ALA A 104 2.45 0.11 20.96
CA ALA A 104 1.37 1.00 20.52
C ALA A 104 0.29 0.23 19.76
N ARG A 105 -0.93 0.76 19.77
CA ARG A 105 -2.08 0.22 19.02
C ARG A 105 -2.19 0.92 17.67
N THR A 106 -2.76 0.22 16.69
CA THR A 106 -3.21 0.83 15.44
C THR A 106 -4.26 1.91 15.71
N ALA A 107 -4.15 3.05 15.04
CA ALA A 107 -5.07 4.18 15.19
C ALA A 107 -6.45 3.87 14.55
N LEU A 108 -7.48 4.55 15.07
CA LEU A 108 -8.89 4.48 14.68
C LEU A 108 -9.42 5.89 14.41
#